data_AF-A0AAW8L2R9-F1
#
_entry.id   AF-A0AAW8L2R9-F1
#
_cell.length_a   1.000
_cell.length_b   1.000
_cell.length_c   1.000
_cell.angle_alpha   90.00
_cell.angle_beta   90.00
_cell.angle_gamma   90.00
#
_symmetry.space_group_name_H-M   'P 1'
#
loop_
_entity.id
_entity.type
_entity.pdbx_description
1 polymer ?
#
loop_
_entity_poly.entity_id
_entity_poly.type
_entity_poly.pdbx_seq_one_letter_code
_entity_poly.pdbx_strand_id
1 'polypeptide(L)'
;MEQMRWLELLSAVRLGSKKSSTELARSPFHKDYDRIIFSQSFRQLNRKTQVHPLAQHDGIHTRLTHSLEVSCIGRSMGMLAAEKIKDELPVWISPADVGAIIQAACLAHDIGNPPFGHAGEYAIREWFDDASHDDFLKKLSPEEEADVRQFEGNAQGLRLLSRIDYHPNDGGMRLTYATLGAYLKYPWLSKTIASQGDRPSHQRAKFGCYQSEKEILKQIAEQLGLIQLGEYHYCRHPLTYL
;
A
#
# COMPACT_ATOMS: atom_id res chain seq x y z
N MET A 1 -22.64 17.28 -2.46
CA MET A 1 -21.60 16.28 -2.77
C MET A 1 -20.78 16.10 -1.51
N GLU A 2 -20.59 14.87 -1.05
CA GLU A 2 -19.59 14.61 0.00
C GLU A 2 -18.21 15.02 -0.53
N GLN A 3 -17.49 15.83 0.23
CA GLN A 3 -16.18 16.34 -0.14
C GLN A 3 -15.16 15.86 0.90
N MET A 4 -14.05 15.27 0.43
CA MET A 4 -12.93 14.92 1.29
C MET A 4 -12.21 16.21 1.75
N ARG A 5 -11.67 16.19 2.97
CA ARG A 5 -11.11 17.38 3.64
C ARG A 5 -9.66 17.13 4.04
N TRP A 6 -8.77 18.11 3.78
CA TRP A 6 -7.34 17.97 4.08
C TRP A 6 -7.01 17.72 5.55
N LEU A 7 -7.86 18.19 6.48
CA LEU A 7 -7.69 17.97 7.91
C LEU A 7 -7.73 16.48 8.26
N GLU A 8 -8.66 15.73 7.68
CA GLU A 8 -8.84 14.29 7.86
C GLU A 8 -7.83 13.50 7.00
N LEU A 9 -7.65 13.88 5.74
CA LEU A 9 -6.74 13.23 4.79
C LEU A 9 -5.28 13.22 5.26
N LEU A 10 -4.85 14.25 6.00
CA LEU A 10 -3.48 14.38 6.51
C LEU A 10 -3.34 13.89 7.95
N SER A 11 -4.22 12.99 8.40
CA SER A 11 -4.23 12.47 9.77
C SER A 11 -2.87 11.85 10.18
N ALA A 12 -2.27 12.44 11.21
CA ALA A 12 -1.06 11.94 11.87
C ALA A 12 -1.33 10.79 12.87
N VAL A 13 -2.61 10.39 13.03
CA VAL A 13 -2.98 9.23 13.84
C VAL A 13 -2.37 7.98 13.21
N ARG A 14 -2.00 7.00 14.04
CA ARG A 14 -1.32 5.78 13.60
C ARG A 14 -2.22 4.57 13.75
N LEU A 15 -2.16 3.66 12.77
CA LEU A 15 -2.79 2.35 12.90
C LEU A 15 -2.26 1.64 14.16
N GLY A 16 -3.15 1.06 14.96
CA GLY A 16 -2.79 0.30 16.17
C GLY A 16 -2.23 1.13 17.34
N SER A 17 -2.18 2.46 17.27
CA SER A 17 -1.73 3.31 18.38
C SER A 17 -2.74 4.39 18.73
N LYS A 18 -3.15 4.42 20.00
CA LYS A 18 -3.99 5.50 20.58
C LYS A 18 -3.19 6.71 21.08
N LYS A 19 -1.85 6.62 21.10
CA LYS A 19 -0.99 7.68 21.63
C LYS A 19 -0.52 8.60 20.50
N SER A 20 -0.73 9.91 20.69
CA SER A 20 -0.05 10.95 19.91
C SER A 20 1.36 11.14 20.49
N SER A 21 2.39 11.04 19.67
CA SER A 21 3.76 11.39 20.07
C SER A 21 4.08 12.79 19.56
N THR A 22 4.18 13.77 20.46
CA THR A 22 4.65 15.12 20.14
C THR A 22 6.18 15.14 20.25
N GLU A 23 6.87 14.91 19.14
CA GLU A 23 8.33 15.11 19.05
C GLU A 23 8.58 16.40 18.26
N LEU A 24 9.47 17.26 18.76
CA LEU A 24 9.75 18.57 18.15
C LEU A 24 10.59 18.47 16.88
N ALA A 25 11.46 17.45 16.78
CA ALA A 25 12.48 17.36 15.73
C ALA A 25 11.99 16.72 14.42
N ARG A 26 11.09 15.74 14.50
CA ARG A 26 10.60 14.98 13.33
C ARG A 26 9.09 14.88 13.37
N SER A 27 8.44 15.25 12.27
CA SER A 27 7.01 15.04 12.14
C SER A 27 6.66 13.55 12.10
N PRO A 28 5.42 13.17 12.45
CA PRO A 28 4.96 11.79 12.37
C PRO A 28 5.19 11.14 10.99
N PHE A 29 5.13 11.92 9.92
CA PHE A 29 5.29 11.43 8.55
C PHE A 29 6.75 11.08 8.21
N HIS A 30 7.73 11.84 8.72
CA HIS A 30 9.15 11.47 8.60
C HIS A 30 9.45 10.13 9.26
N LYS A 31 8.81 9.85 10.41
CA LYS A 31 8.97 8.55 11.10
C LYS A 31 8.40 7.38 10.30
N ASP A 32 7.44 7.61 9.41
CA ASP A 32 6.89 6.56 8.56
C ASP A 32 7.91 6.13 7.52
N TYR A 33 8.60 7.09 6.90
CA TYR A 33 9.73 6.81 6.01
C TYR A 33 10.81 5.99 6.73
N ASP A 34 11.21 6.41 7.94
CA ASP A 34 12.20 5.70 8.76
C ASP A 34 11.78 4.25 9.05
N ARG A 35 10.51 4.03 9.40
CA ARG A 35 10.00 2.68 9.66
C ARG A 35 10.06 1.79 8.42
N ILE A 36 9.71 2.34 7.25
CA ILE A 36 9.75 1.59 5.99
C ILE A 36 11.19 1.29 5.58
N ILE A 37 12.09 2.29 5.55
CA ILE A 37 13.48 2.11 5.11
C ILE A 37 14.24 1.10 5.97
N PHE A 38 13.97 1.07 7.29
CA PHE A 38 14.59 0.12 8.22
C PHE A 38 13.85 -1.22 8.33
N SER A 39 12.78 -1.44 7.58
CA SER A 39 12.01 -2.69 7.64
C SER A 39 12.73 -3.85 6.97
N GLN A 40 12.41 -5.09 7.40
CA GLN A 40 12.92 -6.28 6.74
C GLN A 40 12.35 -6.40 5.32
N SER A 41 11.07 -6.12 5.12
CA SER A 41 10.42 -6.21 3.81
C SER A 41 11.01 -5.25 2.79
N PHE A 42 11.38 -4.02 3.21
CA PHE A 42 12.08 -3.09 2.32
C PHE A 42 13.50 -3.56 1.97
N ARG A 43 14.28 -4.04 2.96
CA ARG A 43 15.62 -4.61 2.70
C ARG A 43 15.60 -5.77 1.69
N GLN A 44 14.52 -6.58 1.68
CA GLN A 44 14.36 -7.68 0.73
C GLN A 44 14.21 -7.20 -0.72
N LEU A 45 13.81 -5.94 -0.97
CA LEU A 45 13.74 -5.38 -2.33
C LEU A 45 15.11 -5.35 -3.02
N ASN A 46 16.21 -5.33 -2.27
CA ASN A 46 17.56 -5.39 -2.85
C ASN A 46 17.82 -6.71 -3.60
N ARG A 47 17.09 -7.77 -3.25
CA ARG A 47 17.19 -9.09 -3.87
C ARG A 47 16.09 -9.35 -4.90
N LYS A 48 15.25 -8.34 -5.20
CA LYS A 48 14.18 -8.45 -6.20
C LYS A 48 14.55 -7.60 -7.43
N THR A 49 14.64 -8.25 -8.57
CA THR A 49 14.95 -7.60 -9.86
C THR A 49 13.74 -6.82 -10.38
N GLN A 50 13.97 -5.65 -10.99
CA GLN A 50 12.91 -4.84 -11.57
C GLN A 50 12.57 -5.24 -13.02
N VAL A 51 13.56 -5.58 -13.84
CA VAL A 51 13.37 -5.89 -15.28
C VAL A 51 14.27 -7.02 -15.78
N HIS A 52 15.55 -7.05 -15.38
CA HIS A 52 16.49 -8.08 -15.84
C HIS A 52 16.75 -9.13 -14.76
N PRO A 53 16.55 -10.42 -15.04
CA PRO A 53 16.85 -11.48 -14.09
C PRO A 53 18.36 -11.58 -13.90
N LEU A 54 18.84 -11.19 -12.70
CA LEU A 54 20.15 -11.56 -12.15
C LEU A 54 21.37 -11.23 -13.03
N ALA A 55 21.54 -9.96 -13.43
CA ALA A 55 22.77 -9.55 -14.10
C ALA A 55 23.91 -9.29 -13.09
N GLN A 56 25.12 -9.75 -13.44
CA GLN A 56 26.37 -9.55 -12.66
C GLN A 56 26.94 -8.12 -12.75
N HIS A 57 26.19 -7.14 -13.27
CA HIS A 57 26.66 -5.78 -13.49
C HIS A 57 25.88 -4.75 -12.66
N ASP A 58 26.62 -3.89 -11.95
CA ASP A 58 26.13 -2.90 -10.98
C ASP A 58 25.23 -1.78 -11.57
N GLY A 59 24.96 -1.80 -12.87
CA GLY A 59 24.17 -0.80 -13.59
C GLY A 59 22.67 -1.11 -13.74
N ILE A 60 22.17 -2.20 -13.15
CA ILE A 60 20.75 -2.58 -13.27
C ILE A 60 20.03 -2.31 -11.95
N HIS A 61 18.99 -1.47 -12.00
CA HIS A 61 18.18 -1.11 -10.84
C HIS A 61 17.52 -2.36 -10.22
N THR A 62 17.74 -2.53 -8.91
CA THR A 62 16.91 -3.42 -8.09
C THR A 62 15.59 -2.71 -7.79
N ARG A 63 14.58 -3.45 -7.33
CA ARG A 63 13.36 -2.80 -6.81
C ARG A 63 13.67 -1.83 -5.67
N LEU A 64 14.72 -2.08 -4.89
CA LEU A 64 15.14 -1.17 -3.82
C LEU A 64 15.62 0.18 -4.37
N THR A 65 16.57 0.17 -5.32
CA THR A 65 17.11 1.42 -5.89
C THR A 65 16.02 2.19 -6.64
N HIS A 66 15.15 1.48 -7.35
CA HIS A 66 13.97 2.07 -7.97
C HIS A 66 13.03 2.74 -6.96
N SER A 67 12.65 2.05 -5.89
CA SER A 67 11.79 2.64 -4.86
C SER A 67 12.43 3.86 -4.18
N LEU A 68 13.77 3.87 -4.03
CA LEU A 68 14.49 5.06 -3.53
C LEU A 68 14.35 6.25 -4.49
N GLU A 69 14.60 6.05 -5.78
CA GLU A 69 14.47 7.09 -6.81
C GLU A 69 13.03 7.61 -6.91
N VAL A 70 12.04 6.72 -6.97
CA VAL A 70 10.62 7.07 -6.99
C VAL A 70 10.24 7.84 -5.72
N SER A 71 10.76 7.45 -4.54
CA SER A 71 10.51 8.20 -3.30
C SER A 71 11.05 9.63 -3.35
N CYS A 72 12.23 9.85 -3.94
CA CYS A 72 12.82 11.17 -4.09
C CYS A 72 12.00 12.07 -5.04
N ILE A 73 11.52 11.50 -6.14
CA ILE A 73 10.66 12.19 -7.11
C ILE A 73 9.30 12.53 -6.47
N GLY A 74 8.65 11.54 -5.85
CA GLY A 74 7.37 11.71 -5.18
C GLY A 74 7.42 12.75 -4.06
N ARG A 75 8.50 12.78 -3.25
CA ARG A 75 8.71 13.84 -2.26
C ARG A 75 8.68 15.23 -2.89
N SER A 76 9.41 15.41 -3.97
CA SER A 76 9.53 16.70 -4.66
C SER A 76 8.20 17.13 -5.26
N MET A 77 7.46 16.18 -5.88
CA MET A 77 6.12 16.42 -6.40
C MET A 77 5.13 16.79 -5.29
N GLY A 78 5.16 16.09 -4.17
CA GLY A 78 4.33 16.36 -3.00
C GLY A 78 4.55 17.73 -2.41
N MET A 79 5.83 18.11 -2.22
CA MET A 79 6.19 19.45 -1.74
C MET A 79 5.71 20.55 -2.69
N LEU A 80 5.90 20.36 -4.00
CA LEU A 80 5.46 21.33 -5.01
C LEU A 80 3.94 21.48 -5.04
N ALA A 81 3.20 20.37 -4.99
CA ALA A 81 1.75 20.39 -4.96
C ALA A 81 1.23 21.08 -3.69
N ALA A 82 1.79 20.74 -2.53
CA ALA A 82 1.41 21.32 -1.25
C ALA A 82 1.71 22.82 -1.15
N GLU A 83 2.83 23.30 -1.71
CA GLU A 83 3.12 24.74 -1.76
C GLU A 83 2.04 25.51 -2.54
N LYS A 84 1.52 24.92 -3.63
CA LYS A 84 0.47 25.56 -4.46
C LYS A 84 -0.88 25.66 -3.76
N ILE A 85 -1.18 24.78 -2.80
CA ILE A 85 -2.45 24.73 -2.07
C ILE A 85 -2.28 25.05 -0.58
N LYS A 86 -1.18 25.70 -0.20
CA LYS A 86 -0.78 25.90 1.20
C LYS A 86 -1.88 26.53 2.05
N ASP A 87 -2.65 27.45 1.48
CA ASP A 87 -3.75 28.14 2.17
C ASP A 87 -4.98 27.25 2.40
N GLU A 88 -5.06 26.10 1.71
CA GLU A 88 -6.10 25.08 1.90
C GLU A 88 -5.69 23.98 2.89
N LEU A 89 -4.40 23.89 3.22
CA LEU A 89 -3.86 22.88 4.12
C LEU A 89 -4.11 23.25 5.60
N PRO A 90 -4.20 22.26 6.51
CA PRO A 90 -4.24 22.53 7.93
C PRO A 90 -3.00 23.33 8.36
N VAL A 91 -3.17 24.32 9.24
CA VAL A 91 -2.12 25.25 9.69
C VAL A 91 -0.86 24.53 10.24
N TRP A 92 -1.03 23.33 10.76
CA TRP A 92 0.05 22.52 11.34
C TRP A 92 0.78 21.62 10.32
N ILE A 93 0.31 21.56 9.07
CA ILE A 93 0.95 20.83 7.98
C ILE A 93 1.83 21.78 7.19
N SER A 94 3.10 21.39 7.00
CA SER A 94 3.99 22.03 6.05
C SER A 94 4.00 21.29 4.69
N PRO A 95 4.41 21.95 3.60
CA PRO A 95 4.67 21.26 2.33
C PRO A 95 5.68 20.11 2.45
N ALA A 96 6.64 20.21 3.38
CA ALA A 96 7.59 19.14 3.67
C ALA A 96 6.89 17.91 4.29
N ASP A 97 5.83 18.09 5.07
CA ASP A 97 5.05 16.98 5.63
C ASP A 97 4.30 16.22 4.55
N VAL A 98 3.67 16.92 3.61
CA VAL A 98 3.02 16.29 2.44
C VAL A 98 4.05 15.55 1.58
N GLY A 99 5.23 16.16 1.38
CA GLY A 99 6.38 15.52 0.76
C GLY A 99 6.78 14.23 1.47
N ALA A 100 6.87 14.23 2.80
CA ALA A 100 7.23 13.04 3.59
C ALA A 100 6.18 11.93 3.51
N ILE A 101 4.88 12.26 3.48
CA ILE A 101 3.79 11.29 3.31
C ILE A 101 3.94 10.56 1.97
N ILE A 102 4.08 11.32 0.87
CA ILE A 102 4.23 10.75 -0.47
C ILE A 102 5.56 9.99 -0.57
N GLN A 103 6.64 10.53 -0.01
CA GLN A 103 7.93 9.85 0.01
C GLN A 103 7.82 8.45 0.63
N ALA A 104 7.17 8.34 1.79
CA ALA A 104 6.95 7.07 2.47
C ALA A 104 6.08 6.12 1.64
N ALA A 105 4.97 6.59 1.07
CA ALA A 105 4.10 5.79 0.21
C ALA A 105 4.83 5.27 -1.05
N CYS A 106 5.56 6.14 -1.73
CA CYS A 106 6.41 5.81 -2.88
C CYS A 106 7.50 4.81 -2.51
N LEU A 107 8.12 4.94 -1.32
CA LEU A 107 9.14 3.99 -0.86
C LEU A 107 8.56 2.58 -0.69
N ALA A 108 7.32 2.50 -0.20
CA ALA A 108 6.63 1.23 0.03
C ALA A 108 5.90 0.65 -1.19
N HIS A 109 5.76 1.39 -2.31
CA HIS A 109 4.87 1.02 -3.41
C HIS A 109 5.09 -0.42 -3.93
N ASP A 110 6.34 -0.86 -3.93
CA ASP A 110 6.77 -2.14 -4.48
C ASP A 110 7.00 -3.23 -3.41
N ILE A 111 6.76 -2.93 -2.13
CA ILE A 111 7.16 -3.76 -0.99
C ILE A 111 6.53 -5.16 -1.00
N GLY A 112 5.27 -5.25 -1.46
CA GLY A 112 4.50 -6.48 -1.50
C GLY A 112 4.69 -7.34 -2.74
N ASN A 113 5.46 -6.88 -3.73
CA ASN A 113 5.69 -7.68 -4.94
C ASN A 113 6.45 -8.97 -4.60
N PRO A 114 6.09 -10.11 -5.21
CA PRO A 114 6.75 -11.38 -4.96
C PRO A 114 8.12 -11.42 -5.65
N PRO A 115 8.97 -12.44 -5.37
CA PRO A 115 10.12 -12.74 -6.23
C PRO A 115 9.70 -12.81 -7.70
N PHE A 116 10.55 -12.36 -8.61
CA PHE A 116 10.27 -12.31 -10.06
C PHE A 116 9.08 -11.42 -10.49
N GLY A 117 8.54 -10.57 -9.62
CA GLY A 117 7.51 -9.60 -9.97
C GLY A 117 6.25 -10.26 -10.54
N HIS A 118 5.76 -9.79 -11.70
CA HIS A 118 4.55 -10.35 -12.32
C HIS A 118 4.64 -11.84 -12.60
N ALA A 119 5.82 -12.37 -12.95
CA ALA A 119 5.99 -13.81 -13.13
C ALA A 119 5.74 -14.59 -11.82
N GLY A 120 6.17 -14.04 -10.69
CA GLY A 120 5.85 -14.61 -9.37
C GLY A 120 4.38 -14.50 -9.04
N GLU A 121 3.72 -13.38 -9.37
CA GLU A 121 2.27 -13.25 -9.21
C GLU A 121 1.52 -14.31 -10.03
N TYR A 122 1.89 -14.50 -11.29
CA TYR A 122 1.26 -15.49 -12.17
C TYR A 122 1.50 -16.91 -11.67
N ALA A 123 2.72 -17.25 -11.24
CA ALA A 123 3.02 -18.56 -10.70
C ALA A 123 2.17 -18.90 -9.46
N ILE A 124 1.95 -17.93 -8.55
CA ILE A 124 1.09 -18.13 -7.38
C ILE A 124 -0.37 -18.34 -7.82
N ARG A 125 -0.87 -17.49 -8.73
CA ARG A 125 -2.25 -17.57 -9.23
C ARG A 125 -2.50 -18.90 -9.95
N GLU A 126 -1.59 -19.31 -10.83
CA GLU A 126 -1.67 -20.56 -11.59
C GLU A 126 -1.65 -21.78 -10.67
N TRP A 127 -0.81 -21.76 -9.62
CA TRP A 127 -0.78 -22.84 -8.64
C TRP A 127 -2.14 -22.99 -7.92
N PHE A 128 -2.75 -21.90 -7.47
CA PHE A 128 -4.09 -21.93 -6.87
C PHE A 128 -5.22 -22.16 -7.87
N ASP A 129 -5.00 -21.94 -9.17
CA ASP A 129 -5.97 -22.21 -10.23
C ASP A 129 -5.99 -23.68 -10.68
N ASP A 130 -4.97 -24.46 -10.34
CA ASP A 130 -4.91 -25.90 -10.59
C ASP A 130 -5.85 -26.69 -9.66
N ALA A 131 -6.78 -27.44 -10.26
CA ALA A 131 -7.79 -28.23 -9.56
C ALA A 131 -7.21 -29.31 -8.60
N SER A 132 -5.96 -29.74 -8.82
CA SER A 132 -5.29 -30.66 -7.88
C SER A 132 -4.99 -30.02 -6.51
N HIS A 133 -5.08 -28.69 -6.40
CA HIS A 133 -4.87 -27.93 -5.17
C HIS A 133 -6.19 -27.45 -4.52
N ASP A 134 -7.36 -27.86 -5.03
CA ASP A 134 -8.67 -27.45 -4.49
C ASP A 134 -8.85 -27.85 -3.00
N ASP A 135 -8.14 -28.87 -2.52
CA ASP A 135 -8.12 -29.26 -1.11
C ASP A 135 -7.74 -28.12 -0.17
N PHE A 136 -6.85 -27.22 -0.60
CA PHE A 136 -6.45 -26.04 0.18
C PHE A 136 -7.54 -24.96 0.25
N LEU A 137 -8.50 -25.00 -0.67
CA LEU A 137 -9.54 -23.99 -0.85
C LEU A 137 -10.87 -24.37 -0.17
N LYS A 138 -11.06 -25.67 0.15
CA LYS A 138 -12.31 -26.22 0.73
C LYS A 138 -12.86 -25.49 1.97
N LYS A 139 -12.00 -24.82 2.74
CA LYS A 139 -12.39 -24.11 3.97
C LYS A 139 -12.49 -22.60 3.81
N LEU A 140 -12.18 -22.08 2.63
CA LEU A 140 -12.21 -20.65 2.35
C LEU A 140 -13.60 -20.25 1.86
N SER A 141 -14.03 -19.04 2.21
CA SER A 141 -15.19 -18.43 1.55
C SER A 141 -14.87 -18.12 0.08
N PRO A 142 -15.87 -17.90 -0.79
CA PRO A 142 -15.63 -17.49 -2.18
C PRO A 142 -14.77 -16.22 -2.32
N GLU A 143 -14.85 -15.30 -1.35
CA GLU A 143 -14.04 -14.09 -1.29
C GLU A 143 -12.60 -14.37 -0.83
N GLU A 144 -12.41 -15.25 0.16
CA GLU A 144 -11.07 -15.66 0.60
C GLU A 144 -10.35 -16.52 -0.46
N GLU A 145 -11.09 -17.35 -1.19
CA GLU A 145 -10.60 -18.09 -2.35
C GLU A 145 -10.14 -17.14 -3.45
N ALA A 146 -10.89 -16.06 -3.70
CA ALA A 146 -10.52 -15.05 -4.68
C ALA A 146 -9.19 -14.38 -4.33
N ASP A 147 -8.92 -14.08 -3.06
CA ASP A 147 -7.65 -13.48 -2.64
C ASP A 147 -6.44 -14.35 -3.00
N VAL A 148 -6.50 -15.66 -2.74
CA VAL A 148 -5.38 -16.57 -3.01
C VAL A 148 -5.21 -16.87 -4.50
N ARG A 149 -6.31 -17.04 -5.25
CA ARG A 149 -6.30 -17.21 -6.71
C ARG A 149 -5.97 -15.92 -7.47
N GLN A 150 -5.93 -14.78 -6.80
CA GLN A 150 -5.69 -13.48 -7.42
C GLN A 150 -4.61 -12.65 -6.74
N PHE A 151 -3.62 -13.31 -6.11
CA PHE A 151 -2.50 -12.65 -5.44
C PHE A 151 -2.03 -11.36 -6.13
N GLU A 152 -1.97 -10.25 -5.40
CA GLU A 152 -1.66 -8.91 -5.94
C GLU A 152 -0.65 -8.19 -5.03
N GLY A 153 0.45 -7.67 -5.60
CA GLY A 153 1.54 -7.04 -4.84
C GLY A 153 1.15 -5.81 -4.00
N ASN A 154 0.19 -4.99 -4.45
CA ASN A 154 -0.37 -3.85 -3.71
C ASN A 154 -1.18 -4.32 -2.50
N ALA A 155 -2.02 -5.35 -2.66
CA ALA A 155 -2.75 -5.95 -1.54
C ALA A 155 -1.81 -6.59 -0.53
N GLN A 156 -0.81 -7.32 -1.02
CA GLN A 156 0.24 -7.90 -0.18
C GLN A 156 1.06 -6.84 0.54
N GLY A 157 1.33 -5.70 -0.10
CA GLY A 157 2.06 -4.63 0.54
C GLY A 157 1.25 -3.96 1.66
N LEU A 158 -0.06 -3.77 1.49
CA LEU A 158 -0.92 -3.33 2.60
C LEU A 158 -0.82 -4.30 3.78
N ARG A 159 -0.89 -5.61 3.53
CA ARG A 159 -0.73 -6.65 4.55
C ARG A 159 0.62 -6.57 5.26
N LEU A 160 1.71 -6.36 4.52
CA LEU A 160 3.05 -6.21 5.12
C LEU A 160 3.12 -4.98 6.03
N LEU A 161 2.65 -3.83 5.55
CA LEU A 161 2.70 -2.55 6.27
C LEU A 161 1.81 -2.53 7.51
N SER A 162 0.64 -3.20 7.46
CA SER A 162 -0.39 -3.09 8.49
C SER A 162 -0.47 -4.28 9.45
N ARG A 163 0.12 -5.43 9.09
CA ARG A 163 0.00 -6.65 9.90
C ARG A 163 1.27 -7.48 10.10
N ILE A 164 2.26 -7.45 9.21
CA ILE A 164 3.37 -8.42 9.30
C ILE A 164 4.62 -7.80 9.93
N ASP A 165 5.09 -6.67 9.42
CA ASP A 165 6.36 -6.10 9.87
C ASP A 165 6.24 -5.38 11.22
N TYR A 166 7.29 -5.47 12.06
CA TYR A 166 7.44 -4.92 13.42
C TYR A 166 6.45 -5.42 14.49
N HIS A 167 5.14 -5.22 14.30
CA HIS A 167 4.10 -5.59 15.26
C HIS A 167 3.10 -6.57 14.62
N PRO A 168 3.45 -7.87 14.53
CA PRO A 168 2.62 -8.86 13.85
C PRO A 168 1.20 -8.93 14.43
N ASN A 169 0.20 -8.74 13.58
CA ASN A 169 -1.23 -8.69 13.92
C ASN A 169 -1.62 -7.61 14.96
N ASP A 170 -0.74 -6.66 15.27
CA ASP A 170 -0.95 -5.57 16.23
C ASP A 170 -0.52 -4.19 15.64
N GLY A 171 -1.07 -3.91 14.45
CA GLY A 171 -0.88 -2.65 13.72
C GLY A 171 0.36 -2.58 12.83
N GLY A 172 1.13 -3.68 12.70
CA GLY A 172 2.24 -3.78 11.76
C GLY A 172 3.28 -2.69 11.98
N MET A 173 3.63 -1.94 10.93
CA MET A 173 4.57 -0.82 11.04
C MET A 173 3.98 0.39 11.76
N ARG A 174 2.67 0.40 12.06
CA ARG A 174 1.93 1.49 12.74
C ARG A 174 2.14 2.85 12.07
N LEU A 175 2.13 2.85 10.73
CA LEU A 175 2.26 4.07 9.93
C LEU A 175 1.07 5.01 10.20
N THR A 176 1.24 6.28 9.87
CA THR A 176 0.13 7.23 9.90
C THR A 176 -0.94 6.83 8.89
N TYR A 177 -2.19 7.17 9.19
CA TYR A 177 -3.29 6.93 8.27
C TYR A 177 -3.09 7.68 6.95
N ALA A 178 -2.52 8.90 6.97
CA ALA A 178 -2.22 9.64 5.75
C ALA A 178 -1.26 8.87 4.82
N THR A 179 -0.20 8.26 5.36
CA THR A 179 0.72 7.43 4.56
C THR A 179 0.07 6.15 4.05
N LEU A 180 -0.76 5.48 4.86
CA LEU A 180 -1.49 4.29 4.40
C LEU A 180 -2.51 4.64 3.30
N GLY A 181 -3.21 5.77 3.43
CA GLY A 181 -4.11 6.30 2.42
C GLY A 181 -3.39 6.62 1.12
N ALA A 182 -2.26 7.34 1.19
CA ALA A 182 -1.42 7.65 0.02
C ALA A 182 -0.88 6.38 -0.65
N TYR A 183 -0.53 5.35 0.12
CA TYR A 183 -0.08 4.04 -0.40
C TYR A 183 -1.19 3.26 -1.14
N LEU A 184 -2.45 3.35 -0.69
CA LEU A 184 -3.58 2.57 -1.21
C LEU A 184 -3.99 2.97 -2.64
N LYS A 185 -3.31 2.39 -3.64
CA LYS A 185 -3.62 2.57 -5.06
C LYS A 185 -5.02 2.08 -5.44
N TYR A 186 -5.48 1.01 -4.81
CA TYR A 186 -6.73 0.34 -5.12
C TYR A 186 -7.50 0.08 -3.81
N PRO A 187 -8.19 1.08 -3.23
CA PRO A 187 -8.89 0.96 -1.95
C PRO A 187 -10.20 0.15 -2.06
N TRP A 188 -10.06 -1.09 -2.52
CA TRP A 188 -11.13 -2.08 -2.66
C TRP A 188 -10.59 -3.50 -2.58
N LEU A 189 -11.51 -4.42 -2.31
CA LEU A 189 -11.26 -5.86 -2.19
C LEU A 189 -11.15 -6.55 -3.54
N SER A 190 -10.64 -7.78 -3.54
CA SER A 190 -10.75 -8.68 -4.70
C SER A 190 -12.23 -8.97 -5.01
N LYS A 191 -12.53 -9.29 -6.28
CA LYS A 191 -13.88 -9.74 -6.68
C LYS A 191 -13.87 -11.24 -6.81
N THR A 192 -14.92 -11.92 -6.36
CA THR A 192 -15.04 -13.39 -6.45
C THR A 192 -14.80 -13.90 -7.87
N ILE A 193 -14.17 -15.08 -8.01
CA ILE A 193 -13.85 -15.68 -9.32
C ILE A 193 -15.11 -15.80 -10.19
N ALA A 194 -16.22 -16.27 -9.62
CA ALA A 194 -17.50 -16.40 -10.31
C ALA A 194 -18.00 -15.07 -10.90
N SER A 195 -17.76 -13.93 -10.23
CA SER A 195 -18.18 -12.61 -10.71
C SER A 195 -17.31 -12.06 -11.85
N GLN A 196 -16.15 -12.67 -12.10
CA GLN A 196 -15.21 -12.22 -13.14
C GLN A 196 -15.42 -12.93 -14.49
N GLY A 197 -16.21 -14.01 -14.52
CA GLY A 197 -16.38 -14.88 -15.69
C GLY A 197 -15.08 -15.57 -16.10
N ASP A 198 -15.00 -16.02 -17.36
CA ASP A 198 -13.84 -16.76 -17.90
C ASP A 198 -12.63 -15.87 -18.23
N ARG A 199 -12.44 -14.76 -17.49
CA ARG A 199 -11.31 -13.87 -17.71
C ARG A 199 -10.01 -14.53 -17.27
N PRO A 200 -8.99 -14.56 -18.16
CA PRO A 200 -7.66 -15.01 -17.77
C PRO A 200 -7.13 -14.23 -16.57
N SER A 201 -6.35 -14.89 -15.70
CA SER A 201 -5.82 -14.30 -14.46
C SER A 201 -5.08 -12.97 -14.67
N HIS A 202 -4.38 -12.80 -15.79
CA HIS A 202 -3.66 -11.57 -16.16
C HIS A 202 -4.55 -10.40 -16.59
N GLN A 203 -5.84 -10.64 -16.87
CA GLN A 203 -6.82 -9.61 -17.28
C GLN A 203 -7.81 -9.25 -16.16
N ARG A 204 -7.72 -9.93 -15.00
CA ARG A 204 -8.55 -9.64 -13.83
C ARG A 204 -8.17 -8.26 -13.26
N ALA A 205 -9.15 -7.55 -12.71
CA ALA A 205 -8.93 -6.21 -12.18
C ALA A 205 -8.00 -6.25 -10.95
N LYS A 206 -7.09 -5.28 -10.85
CA LYS A 206 -6.25 -5.10 -9.66
C LYS A 206 -7.08 -4.65 -8.47
N PHE A 207 -6.62 -5.00 -7.29
CA PHE A 207 -7.19 -4.62 -5.99
C PHE A 207 -6.05 -4.38 -5.00
N GLY A 208 -6.34 -3.78 -3.86
CA GLY A 208 -5.31 -3.31 -2.93
C GLY A 208 -5.53 -3.75 -1.48
N CYS A 209 -6.52 -4.61 -1.23
CA CYS A 209 -6.80 -5.14 0.10
C CYS A 209 -7.34 -6.56 0.00
N TYR A 210 -6.77 -7.48 0.78
CA TYR A 210 -7.34 -8.81 0.98
C TYR A 210 -8.46 -8.77 2.03
N GLN A 211 -9.26 -9.83 2.09
CA GLN A 211 -10.25 -10.09 3.14
C GLN A 211 -9.66 -9.99 4.55
N SER A 212 -8.41 -10.44 4.73
CA SER A 212 -7.71 -10.37 6.02
C SER A 212 -7.41 -8.94 6.51
N GLU A 213 -7.43 -7.97 5.60
CA GLU A 213 -7.18 -6.55 5.89
C GLU A 213 -8.44 -5.68 5.69
N LYS A 214 -9.61 -6.25 5.37
CA LYS A 214 -10.82 -5.46 5.06
C LYS A 214 -11.22 -4.48 6.18
N GLU A 215 -11.09 -4.88 7.43
CA GLU A 215 -11.37 -4.02 8.59
C GLU A 215 -10.32 -2.92 8.76
N ILE A 216 -9.08 -3.18 8.33
CA ILE A 216 -8.01 -2.16 8.31
C ILE A 216 -8.30 -1.16 7.19
N LEU A 217 -8.71 -1.61 6.01
CA LEU A 217 -9.14 -0.72 4.92
C LEU A 217 -10.30 0.19 5.38
N LYS A 218 -11.31 -0.38 6.04
CA LYS A 218 -12.42 0.39 6.60
C LYS A 218 -11.93 1.42 7.61
N GLN A 219 -11.08 1.04 8.57
CA GLN A 219 -10.49 1.98 9.53
C GLN A 219 -9.72 3.11 8.85
N ILE A 220 -8.96 2.80 7.80
CA ILE A 220 -8.24 3.82 7.03
C ILE A 220 -9.21 4.77 6.35
N ALA A 221 -10.24 4.25 5.69
CA ALA A 221 -11.23 5.05 5.01
C ALA A 221 -11.99 5.98 5.96
N GLU A 222 -12.45 5.45 7.10
CA GLU A 222 -13.17 6.21 8.12
C GLU A 222 -12.29 7.32 8.73
N GLN A 223 -11.03 7.00 9.06
CA GLN A 223 -10.11 7.96 9.67
C GLN A 223 -9.71 9.10 8.75
N LEU A 224 -9.66 8.84 7.43
CA LEU A 224 -9.30 9.82 6.40
C LEU A 224 -10.50 10.52 5.76
N GLY A 225 -11.72 10.08 6.09
CA GLY A 225 -12.94 10.57 5.46
C GLY A 225 -12.99 10.25 3.96
N LEU A 226 -12.52 9.07 3.53
CA LEU A 226 -12.63 8.64 2.14
C LEU A 226 -14.09 8.38 1.77
N ILE A 227 -14.53 8.88 0.62
CA ILE A 227 -15.90 8.69 0.13
C ILE A 227 -16.13 7.21 -0.16
N GLN A 228 -17.19 6.63 0.40
CA GLN A 228 -17.55 5.24 0.18
C GLN A 228 -18.34 5.10 -1.14
N LEU A 229 -17.87 4.20 -2.02
CA LEU A 229 -18.48 3.91 -3.32
C LEU A 229 -19.21 2.55 -3.34
N GLY A 230 -18.97 1.71 -2.34
CA GLY A 230 -19.59 0.39 -2.17
C GLY A 230 -19.13 -0.30 -0.89
N GLU A 231 -19.50 -1.57 -0.72
CA GLU A 231 -19.03 -2.38 0.40
C GLU A 231 -17.51 -2.55 0.32
N TYR A 232 -16.77 -2.03 1.31
CA TYR A 232 -15.30 -1.96 1.33
C TYR A 232 -14.67 -1.42 0.03
N HIS A 233 -15.35 -0.48 -0.65
CA HIS A 233 -14.86 0.18 -1.85
C HIS A 233 -14.94 1.69 -1.64
N TYR A 234 -13.80 2.36 -1.74
CA TYR A 234 -13.69 3.79 -1.43
C TYR A 234 -13.04 4.57 -2.58
N CYS A 235 -13.25 5.87 -2.59
CA CYS A 235 -12.45 6.78 -3.41
C CYS A 235 -10.99 6.72 -2.99
N ARG A 236 -10.10 6.84 -3.98
CA ARG A 236 -8.66 6.93 -3.75
C ARG A 236 -8.31 8.23 -3.03
N HIS A 237 -7.36 8.14 -2.10
CA HIS A 237 -6.78 9.31 -1.44
C HIS A 237 -6.13 10.25 -2.49
N PRO A 238 -6.31 11.58 -2.42
CA PRO A 238 -5.77 12.50 -3.43
C PRO A 238 -4.25 12.39 -3.65
N LEU A 239 -3.48 12.18 -2.57
CA LEU A 239 -2.02 12.05 -2.68
C LEU A 239 -1.55 10.79 -3.43
N THR A 240 -2.40 9.78 -3.63
CA THR A 240 -2.04 8.57 -4.39
C THR A 240 -1.97 8.81 -5.91
N TYR A 241 -2.46 9.95 -6.39
CA TYR A 241 -2.30 10.37 -7.79
C TYR A 241 -0.92 10.97 -8.10
N LEU A 242 -0.16 11.31 -7.06
CA LEU A 242 1.22 11.80 -7.13
C LEU A 242 2.18 10.62 -6.93
#